data_AF-A0A2K2VHG1-F1
#
_entry.id   AF-A0A2K2VHG1-F1
#
_cell.length_a   1.000
_cell.length_b   1.000
_cell.length_c   1.000
_cell.angle_alpha   90.00
_cell.angle_beta   90.00
_cell.angle_gamma   90.00
#
_symmetry.space_group_name_H-M   'P 1'
#
loop_
_entity.id
_entity.type
_entity.pdbx_description
1 polymer ?
#
loop_
_entity_poly.entity_id
_entity_poly.type
_entity_poly.pdbx_seq_one_letter_code
_entity_poly.pdbx_strand_id
1 'polypeptide(L)'
;MDLRAFENLELIPKLLNKIEAMEERLKKFTPSLTTKKEVAKFLNKSESTINRYMGIGLLIEGKHFYRKNGKILVFIEESIIEFRLQLDKGLVYEKTTI
;
A
#
# COMPACT_ATOMS: atom_id res chain seq x y z
N MET A 1 -18.04 14.63 -38.44
CA MET A 1 -17.68 14.56 -37.01
C MET A 1 -18.99 14.51 -36.25
N ASP A 2 -19.26 13.45 -35.49
CA ASP A 2 -20.54 13.30 -34.78
C ASP A 2 -20.52 14.14 -33.49
N LEU A 3 -21.29 15.21 -33.46
CA LEU A 3 -21.34 16.17 -32.34
C LEU A 3 -21.97 15.55 -31.08
N ARG A 4 -22.69 14.44 -31.20
CA ARG A 4 -23.28 13.70 -30.08
C ARG A 4 -22.24 13.09 -29.14
N ALA A 5 -21.01 12.90 -29.63
CA ALA A 5 -19.90 12.39 -28.83
C ALA A 5 -19.50 13.34 -27.68
N PHE A 6 -19.92 14.61 -27.73
CA PHE A 6 -19.54 15.64 -26.76
C PHE A 6 -20.67 16.07 -25.81
N GLU A 7 -21.88 15.52 -25.96
CA GLU A 7 -23.06 15.86 -25.14
C GLU A 7 -22.82 15.66 -23.63
N ASN A 8 -21.87 14.79 -23.29
CA ASN A 8 -21.58 14.41 -21.91
C ASN A 8 -20.22 14.90 -21.40
N LEU A 9 -19.52 15.79 -22.12
CA LEU A 9 -18.22 16.30 -21.68
C LEU A 9 -18.29 16.95 -20.28
N GLU A 10 -19.39 17.63 -19.97
CA GLU A 10 -19.61 18.25 -18.66
C GLU A 10 -19.77 17.23 -17.51
N LEU A 11 -19.97 15.94 -17.84
CA LEU A 11 -20.01 14.87 -16.84
C LEU A 11 -18.62 14.43 -16.41
N ILE A 12 -17.58 14.66 -17.23
CA ILE A 12 -16.21 14.23 -16.92
C ILE A 12 -15.70 14.87 -15.61
N PRO A 13 -15.79 16.20 -15.41
CA PRO A 13 -15.35 16.82 -14.16
C PRO A 13 -16.19 16.36 -12.96
N LYS A 14 -17.50 16.14 -13.16
CA LYS A 14 -18.41 15.67 -12.10
C LYS A 14 -18.07 14.24 -11.68
N LEU A 15 -17.66 13.39 -12.62
CA LEU A 15 -17.19 12.03 -12.34
C LEU A 15 -15.85 12.04 -11.60
N LEU A 16 -14.90 12.87 -12.04
CA LEU A 16 -13.61 13.02 -11.36
C LEU A 16 -13.79 13.42 -9.88
N ASN A 17 -14.58 14.48 -9.62
CA ASN A 17 -14.86 14.93 -8.26
C ASN A 17 -15.51 13.84 -7.38
N LYS A 18 -16.38 13.01 -7.97
CA LYS A 18 -16.99 11.88 -7.25
C LYS A 18 -15.97 10.80 -6.92
N ILE A 19 -15.05 10.50 -7.83
CA ILE A 19 -13.98 9.51 -7.61
C ILE A 19 -13.05 9.99 -6.49
N GLU A 20 -12.60 11.25 -6.54
CA GLU A 20 -11.73 11.83 -5.50
C GLU A 20 -12.41 11.80 -4.11
N ALA A 21 -13.69 12.19 -4.04
CA ALA A 21 -14.45 12.14 -2.80
C ALA A 21 -14.66 10.70 -2.28
N MET A 22 -14.77 9.72 -3.19
CA MET A 22 -14.83 8.31 -2.81
C MET A 22 -13.48 7.83 -2.27
N GLU A 23 -12.36 8.19 -2.89
CA GLU A 23 -11.02 7.86 -2.39
C GLU A 23 -10.75 8.45 -1.00
N GLU A 24 -11.11 9.71 -0.77
CA GLU A 24 -10.96 10.34 0.55
C GLU A 24 -11.78 9.63 1.63
N ARG A 25 -12.99 9.17 1.29
CA ARG A 25 -13.82 8.38 2.22
C ARG A 25 -13.17 7.03 2.49
N LEU A 26 -12.67 6.35 1.46
CA LEU A 26 -12.00 5.06 1.60
C LEU A 26 -10.73 5.17 2.46
N LYS A 27 -9.97 6.26 2.35
CA LYS A 27 -8.82 6.57 3.22
C LYS A 27 -9.16 6.61 4.71
N LYS A 28 -10.41 6.92 5.08
CA LYS A 28 -10.86 6.93 6.49
C LYS A 28 -11.17 5.55 7.03
N PHE A 29 -11.46 4.58 6.16
CA PHE A 29 -11.79 3.20 6.53
C PHE A 29 -10.62 2.23 6.35
N THR A 30 -9.55 2.67 5.70
CA THR A 30 -8.33 1.90 5.57
C THR A 30 -7.65 1.84 6.94
N PRO A 31 -7.31 0.64 7.44
CA PRO A 31 -6.59 0.53 8.69
C PRO A 31 -5.25 1.23 8.51
N SER A 32 -4.86 2.10 9.45
CA SER A 32 -3.50 2.64 9.50
C SER A 32 -2.53 1.44 9.40
N LEU A 33 -1.77 1.34 8.32
CA LEU A 33 -0.70 0.36 8.19
C LEU A 33 0.63 0.99 8.54
N THR A 34 0.64 1.94 9.47
CA THR A 34 1.85 2.71 9.81
C THR A 34 2.69 2.01 10.87
N THR A 35 2.09 1.15 11.70
CA THR A 35 2.81 0.44 12.76
C THR A 35 3.04 -1.03 12.44
N LYS A 36 4.11 -1.60 13.01
CA LYS A 36 4.42 -3.03 12.88
C LYS A 36 3.26 -3.94 13.30
N LYS A 37 2.56 -3.59 14.37
CA LYS A 37 1.43 -4.36 14.91
C LYS A 37 0.26 -4.41 13.92
N GLU A 38 -0.05 -3.27 13.30
CA GLU A 38 -1.11 -3.17 12.30
C GLU A 38 -0.73 -3.93 11.02
N VAL A 39 0.51 -3.78 10.55
CA VAL A 39 1.04 -4.54 9.40
C VAL A 39 0.99 -6.05 9.66
N ALA A 40 1.41 -6.50 10.85
CA ALA A 40 1.34 -7.91 11.24
C ALA A 40 -0.10 -8.44 11.19
N LYS A 41 -1.05 -7.69 11.76
CA LYS A 41 -2.48 -8.03 11.71
C LYS A 41 -3.00 -8.07 10.27
N PHE A 42 -2.64 -7.08 9.45
CA PHE A 42 -3.08 -6.98 8.06
C PHE A 42 -2.58 -8.14 7.19
N LEU A 43 -1.31 -8.54 7.37
CA LEU A 43 -0.70 -9.65 6.64
C LEU A 43 -1.06 -11.03 7.24
N ASN A 44 -1.83 -11.07 8.33
CA ASN A 44 -2.12 -12.27 9.11
C ASN A 44 -0.84 -13.03 9.51
N LYS A 45 0.15 -12.30 10.04
CA LYS A 45 1.45 -12.81 10.49
C LYS A 45 1.76 -12.33 11.91
N SER A 46 2.73 -12.98 12.56
CA SER A 46 3.28 -12.49 13.82
C SER A 46 4.22 -11.30 13.60
N GLU A 47 4.37 -10.43 14.61
CA GLU A 47 5.37 -9.36 14.56
C GLU A 47 6.80 -9.90 14.41
N SER A 48 7.08 -11.10 14.94
CA SER A 48 8.37 -11.78 14.73
C SER A 48 8.60 -12.13 13.27
N THR A 49 7.55 -12.50 12.53
CA THR A 49 7.63 -12.76 11.09
C THR A 49 7.89 -11.47 10.32
N ILE A 50 7.29 -10.34 10.73
CA ILE A 50 7.57 -9.04 10.13
C ILE A 50 9.03 -8.63 10.35
N ASN A 51 9.56 -8.80 11.56
CA ASN A 51 10.99 -8.58 11.83
C ASN A 51 11.88 -9.49 10.97
N ARG A 52 11.51 -10.76 10.79
CA ARG A 52 12.21 -11.68 9.89
C ARG A 52 12.16 -11.18 8.46
N TYR A 53 11.01 -10.74 7.95
CA TYR A 53 10.86 -10.19 6.61
C TYR A 53 11.76 -8.97 6.39
N MET A 54 11.87 -8.09 7.38
CA MET A 54 12.83 -6.98 7.33
C MET A 54 14.27 -7.49 7.33
N GLY A 55 14.61 -8.43 8.21
CA GLY A 55 15.96 -8.95 8.36
C GLY A 55 16.47 -9.75 7.16
N ILE A 56 15.58 -10.41 6.41
CA ILE A 56 15.93 -11.16 5.18
C ILE A 56 15.75 -10.33 3.91
N GLY A 57 15.40 -9.04 4.01
CA GLY A 57 15.28 -8.14 2.87
C GLY A 57 14.00 -8.26 2.05
N LEU A 58 12.96 -8.94 2.56
CA LEU A 58 11.63 -8.92 1.92
C LEU A 58 10.92 -7.58 2.08
N LEU A 59 10.93 -7.08 3.32
CA LEU A 59 10.53 -5.71 3.62
C LEU A 59 11.82 -4.89 3.61
N ILE A 60 11.83 -3.82 2.81
CA ILE A 60 13.04 -3.10 2.42
C ILE A 60 12.87 -1.68 2.94
N GLU A 61 13.87 -1.18 3.65
CA GLU A 61 13.90 0.20 4.12
C GLU A 61 13.97 1.17 2.93
N GLY A 62 13.17 2.24 2.97
CA GLY A 62 13.01 3.18 1.86
C GLY A 62 11.94 2.77 0.83
N LYS A 63 11.49 1.50 0.82
CA LYS A 63 10.40 1.03 -0.04
C LYS A 63 9.15 0.63 0.74
N HIS A 64 9.31 -0.28 1.71
CA HIS A 64 8.19 -0.83 2.46
C HIS A 64 8.01 -0.14 3.83
N PHE A 65 9.09 0.42 4.36
CA PHE A 65 9.10 1.16 5.62
C PHE A 65 10.26 2.17 5.66
N TYR A 66 10.20 3.11 6.60
CA TYR A 66 11.29 4.03 6.90
C TYR A 66 11.37 4.32 8.41
N ARG A 67 12.49 4.89 8.86
CA ARG A 67 12.65 5.33 10.25
C ARG A 67 12.47 6.84 10.36
N LYS A 68 11.37 7.28 10.96
CA LYS A 68 11.16 8.69 11.33
C LYS A 68 12.04 9.04 12.54
N ASN A 69 12.80 10.12 12.42
CA ASN A 69 13.75 10.59 13.44
C ASN A 69 14.75 9.51 13.89
N GLY A 70 15.10 8.57 13.00
CA GLY A 70 16.03 7.46 13.26
C GLY A 70 15.55 6.38 14.24
N LYS A 71 14.37 6.54 14.87
CA LYS A 71 13.89 5.64 15.93
C LYS A 71 12.52 5.04 15.65
N ILE A 72 11.60 5.81 15.07
CA ILE A 72 10.20 5.38 14.91
C ILE A 72 10.07 4.66 13.56
N LEU A 73 9.75 3.37 13.60
CA LEU A 73 9.47 2.59 12.41
C LEU A 73 8.09 2.93 11.86
N VAL A 74 8.04 3.42 10.63
CA VAL A 74 6.81 3.77 9.92
C VAL A 74 6.73 2.96 8.64
N PHE A 75 5.63 2.24 8.46
CA PHE A 75 5.36 1.46 7.26
C PHE A 75 4.60 2.27 6.22
N ILE A 76 4.90 2.01 4.95
CA ILE A 76 4.27 2.67 3.81
C ILE A 76 3.09 1.79 3.37
N GLU A 77 1.88 2.29 3.57
CA GLU A 77 0.64 1.52 3.42
C GLU A 77 0.48 0.89 2.04
N GLU A 78 0.61 1.69 0.98
CA GLU A 78 0.50 1.24 -0.41
C GLU A 78 1.47 0.08 -0.71
N SER A 79 2.72 0.22 -0.29
CA SER A 79 3.75 -0.80 -0.50
C SER A 79 3.50 -2.08 0.30
N ILE A 80 2.85 -2.00 1.47
CA ILE A 80 2.45 -3.18 2.24
C ILE A 80 1.26 -3.89 1.62
N ILE A 81 0.32 -3.15 1.02
CA ILE A 81 -0.79 -3.72 0.25
C ILE A 81 -0.24 -4.50 -0.95
N GLU A 82 0.68 -3.91 -1.71
CA GLU A 82 1.35 -4.59 -2.83
C GLU A 82 2.10 -5.84 -2.38
N PHE A 83 2.84 -5.75 -1.28
CA PHE A 83 3.58 -6.88 -0.72
C PHE A 83 2.65 -8.05 -0.34
N ARG A 84 1.46 -7.76 0.20
CA ARG A 84 0.46 -8.79 0.49
C ARG A 84 0.03 -9.53 -0.77
N LEU A 85 -0.24 -8.80 -1.86
CA LEU A 85 -0.60 -9.40 -3.14
C LEU A 85 0.51 -10.30 -3.69
N GLN A 86 1.77 -9.94 -3.46
CA GLN A 86 2.92 -10.77 -3.83
C GLN A 86 3.04 -12.02 -2.95
N LEU A 87 2.78 -11.91 -1.64
CA LEU A 87 2.72 -13.05 -0.71
C LEU A 87 1.68 -14.08 -1.15
N ASP A 88 0.46 -13.62 -1.48
CA ASP A 88 -0.66 -14.48 -1.86
C ASP A 88 -0.41 -15.21 -3.20
N LYS A 89 0.41 -14.63 -4.08
CA LYS A 89 0.83 -15.23 -5.36
C LYS A 89 1.99 -16.24 -5.23
N GLY A 90 2.50 -16.47 -4.01
CA GLY A 90 3.66 -17.32 -3.78
C GLY A 90 4.95 -16.61 -4.15
N LEU A 91 5.51 -15.84 -3.21
CA LEU A 91 6.79 -15.14 -3.41
C LEU A 91 7.89 -16.09 -3.90
N VAL A 92 8.48 -15.76 -5.05
CA VAL A 92 9.74 -16.33 -5.54
C VAL A 92 10.88 -15.50 -4.98
N TYR A 93 11.77 -16.11 -4.21
CA TYR A 93 12.90 -15.44 -3.57
C TYR A 93 14.17 -15.68 -4.39
N GLU A 94 14.74 -14.62 -4.96
CA GLU A 94 16.17 -14.60 -5.28
C GLU A 94 16.93 -14.02 -4.09
N LYS A 95 17.77 -14.85 -3.50
CA LYS A 95 18.59 -14.49 -2.34
C LYS A 95 19.65 -13.49 -2.82
N THR A 96 19.40 -12.18 -2.68
CA THR A 96 20.42 -11.18 -2.99
C THR A 96 21.55 -11.34 -1.98
N THR A 97 22.65 -11.93 -2.44
CA THR A 97 23.90 -12.04 -1.69
C THR A 97 24.56 -10.67 -1.81
N ILE A 98 24.71 -9.96 -0.69
CA ILE A 98 25.60 -8.79 -0.60
C ILE A 98 26.98 -9.32 -0.22
#